data_AF-A0A852B8D4-F1
#
_entry.id   AF-A0A852B8D4-F1
#
_cell.length_a   1.000
_cell.length_b   1.000
_cell.length_c   1.000
_cell.angle_alpha   90.00
_cell.angle_beta   90.00
_cell.angle_gamma   90.00
#
_symmetry.space_group_name_H-M   'P 1'
#
loop_
_entity.id
_entity.type
_entity.pdbx_description
1 polymer ?
#
loop_
_entity_poly.entity_id
_entity_poly.type
_entity_poly.pdbx_seq_one_letter_code
_entity_poly.pdbx_strand_id
1 'polypeptide(L)' 'SGSGSGSVRPQPPEPSLLRFLVCPLSKRPLRYEEATNELINDELGIAYPIIDGIPNMVPEAARMTHKKPPAEGSE' A
#
# COMPACT_ATOMS: atom_id res chain seq x y z
N SER A 1 -20.62 0.25 -37.20
CA SER A 1 -20.96 -0.41 -35.94
C SER A 1 -19.74 -1.10 -35.38
N GLY A 2 -19.20 -0.63 -34.27
CA GLY A 2 -18.08 -1.24 -33.56
C GLY A 2 -18.06 -0.66 -32.15
N SER A 3 -18.69 -1.38 -31.21
CA SER A 3 -18.89 -0.98 -29.83
C SER A 3 -17.55 -0.80 -29.11
N GLY A 4 -17.27 0.44 -28.68
CA GLY A 4 -16.23 0.73 -27.71
C GLY A 4 -16.69 0.30 -26.31
N SER A 5 -16.59 -0.99 -26.01
CA SER A 5 -16.69 -1.50 -24.63
C SER A 5 -15.32 -1.39 -23.98
N GLY A 6 -14.95 -0.17 -23.58
CA GLY A 6 -13.77 0.08 -22.76
C GLY A 6 -13.99 -0.44 -21.34
N SER A 7 -13.80 -1.74 -21.13
CA SER A 7 -13.64 -2.26 -19.76
C SER A 7 -12.34 -1.70 -19.22
N VAL A 8 -12.43 -0.65 -18.39
CA VAL A 8 -11.31 -0.18 -17.59
C VAL A 8 -10.97 -1.31 -16.62
N ARG A 9 -10.00 -2.15 -16.99
CA ARG A 9 -9.44 -3.11 -16.06
C ARG A 9 -8.60 -2.31 -15.06
N PRO A 10 -8.82 -2.45 -13.74
CA PRO A 10 -7.97 -1.80 -12.77
C PRO A 10 -6.53 -2.26 -13.01
N GLN A 11 -5.70 -1.32 -13.42
CA GLN A 11 -4.28 -1.57 -13.62
C GLN A 11 -3.61 -1.53 -12.25
N PRO A 12 -2.67 -2.44 -11.95
CA PRO A 12 -1.90 -2.34 -10.73
C PRO A 12 -1.16 -0.99 -10.71
N PRO A 13 -1.06 -0.34 -9.55
CA PRO A 13 -0.39 0.94 -9.45
C PRO A 13 1.09 0.77 -9.78
N GLU A 14 1.63 1.69 -10.57
CA GLU A 14 3.05 1.68 -10.94
C GLU A 14 3.92 1.77 -9.67
N PRO A 15 4.79 0.78 -9.38
CA PRO A 15 5.60 0.76 -8.15
C PRO A 15 6.48 2.01 -7.98
N SER A 16 6.92 2.59 -9.09
CA SER A 16 7.70 3.82 -9.11
C SER A 16 6.92 5.07 -8.69
N LEU A 17 5.59 5.04 -8.69
CA LEU A 17 4.75 6.11 -8.12
C LEU A 17 4.55 5.91 -6.62
N LEU A 18 4.38 4.65 -6.19
CA LEU A 18 4.14 4.31 -4.79
C LEU A 18 5.30 4.71 -3.87
N ARG A 19 6.54 4.74 -4.37
CA ARG A 19 7.72 5.18 -3.61
C ARG A 19 7.68 6.64 -3.13
N PHE A 20 6.82 7.47 -3.72
CA PHE A 20 6.65 8.87 -3.30
C PHE A 20 5.56 9.04 -2.23
N LEU A 21 4.80 7.99 -1.93
CA LEU A 21 3.74 8.05 -0.93
C LEU A 21 4.32 8.01 0.48
N VAL A 22 3.72 8.81 1.36
CA VAL A 22 4.04 8.84 2.79
C VAL A 22 2.82 8.49 3.61
N CYS A 23 3.02 7.78 4.72
CA CYS A 23 1.98 7.41 5.67
C CYS A 23 1.23 8.67 6.16
N PRO A 24 -0.11 8.69 6.16
CA PRO A 24 -0.89 9.84 6.60
C PRO A 24 -0.68 10.14 8.10
N LEU A 25 -0.32 9.13 8.90
CA LEU A 25 -0.12 9.24 10.35
C LEU A 25 1.31 9.67 10.70
N SER A 26 2.33 8.94 10.22
CA SER A 26 3.73 9.20 10.60
C SER A 26 4.48 10.14 9.65
N LYS A 27 3.94 10.42 8.47
CA LYS A 27 4.62 11.16 7.39
C LYS A 27 5.91 10.50 6.90
N ARG A 28 6.07 9.21 7.16
CA ARG A 28 7.22 8.39 6.73
C ARG A 28 6.91 7.67 5.42
N PRO A 29 7.93 7.33 4.61
CA PRO A 29 7.73 6.53 3.40
C PRO A 29 6.98 5.23 3.67
N LEU A 30 6.21 4.77 2.69
CA LEU A 30 5.55 3.47 2.70
C LEU A 30 6.29 2.49 1.80
N ARG A 31 6.38 1.23 2.22
CA ARG A 31 6.90 0.13 1.42
C ARG A 31 5.75 -0.59 0.76
N TYR A 32 5.79 -0.74 -0.56
CA TYR A 32 4.83 -1.57 -1.27
C TYR A 32 5.15 -3.06 -1.07
N GLU A 33 4.12 -3.86 -0.76
CA GLU A 33 4.18 -5.32 -0.63
C GLU A 33 3.33 -5.94 -1.73
N GLU A 34 3.99 -6.48 -2.76
CA GLU A 34 3.32 -7.07 -3.92
C GLU A 34 2.50 -8.31 -3.57
N ALA A 35 2.98 -9.12 -2.60
CA ALA A 35 2.31 -10.37 -2.24
C ALA A 35 0.92 -10.15 -1.62
N THR A 36 0.73 -9.04 -0.90
CA THR A 36 -0.55 -8.70 -0.27
C THR A 36 -1.27 -7.54 -0.96
N ASN A 37 -0.61 -6.87 -1.92
CA ASN A 37 -1.07 -5.66 -2.59
C ASN A 37 -1.37 -4.51 -1.61
N GLU A 38 -0.37 -4.16 -0.79
CA GLU A 38 -0.53 -3.21 0.32
C GLU A 38 0.64 -2.24 0.44
N LEU A 39 0.36 -1.10 1.08
CA LEU A 39 1.38 -0.14 1.50
C LEU A 39 1.65 -0.30 2.99
N ILE A 40 2.84 -0.77 3.33
CA ILE A 40 3.27 -1.07 4.69
C ILE A 40 3.99 0.14 5.29
N ASN A 41 3.62 0.50 6.51
CA ASN A 41 4.44 1.31 7.39
C ASN A 41 5.09 0.39 8.43
N ASP A 42 6.39 0.12 8.26
CA ASP A 42 7.11 -0.81 9.14
C ASP A 42 7.30 -0.24 10.57
N GLU A 43 7.38 1.08 10.74
CA GLU A 43 7.55 1.73 12.06
C GLU A 43 6.30 1.60 12.95
N LEU A 44 5.12 1.82 12.39
CA LEU A 44 3.84 1.73 13.10
C LEU A 44 3.25 0.31 13.08
N GLY A 45 3.81 -0.60 12.29
CA GLY A 45 3.29 -1.95 12.13
C GLY A 45 1.88 -1.99 11.52
N ILE A 46 1.61 -1.10 10.56
CA ILE A 46 0.30 -1.00 9.88
C ILE A 46 0.42 -1.16 8.36
N ALA A 47 -0.67 -1.53 7.72
CA ALA A 47 -0.80 -1.67 6.28
C ALA A 47 -2.06 -0.97 5.77
N TYR A 48 -1.94 -0.29 4.63
CA TYR A 48 -3.05 0.29 3.87
C TYR A 48 -3.31 -0.57 2.62
N PRO A 49 -4.54 -1.05 2.39
CA PRO A 49 -4.85 -1.87 1.23
C PRO A 49 -4.90 -1.05 -0.07
N ILE A 50 -4.51 -1.68 -1.18
CA ILE A 50 -4.76 -1.15 -2.52
C ILE A 50 -5.96 -1.90 -3.10
N ILE A 51 -7.02 -1.16 -3.44
CA ILE A 51 -8.29 -1.72 -3.95
C ILE A 51 -8.51 -1.15 -5.34
N ASP A 52 -8.71 -2.02 -6.34
CA ASP A 52 -8.86 -1.63 -7.74
C ASP A 52 -7.76 -0.69 -8.26
N GLY A 53 -6.54 -0.90 -7.76
CA GLY A 53 -5.36 -0.09 -8.10
C GLY A 53 -5.24 1.25 -7.36
N ILE A 54 -6.19 1.56 -6.47
CA ILE A 54 -6.22 2.80 -5.71
C ILE A 54 -5.79 2.53 -4.26
N PRO A 55 -4.73 3.19 -3.75
CA PRO A 55 -4.37 3.11 -2.35
C PRO A 55 -5.45 3.69 -1.42
N ASN A 56 -5.97 2.89 -0.50
CA ASN A 56 -6.88 3.35 0.55
C ASN A 56 -6.08 3.78 1.79
N MET A 57 -5.59 5.01 1.77
CA MET A 57 -4.75 5.59 2.84
C MET A 57 -5.57 6.35 3.90
N VAL A 58 -6.81 5.91 4.15
CA VAL A 58 -7.65 6.45 5.22
C VAL A 58 -7.22 5.79 6.55
N PRO A 59 -7.01 6.55 7.65
CA PRO A 59 -6.56 5.98 8.92
C PRO A 59 -7.39 4.78 9.42
N GLU A 60 -8.70 4.83 9.21
CA GLU A 60 -9.65 3.78 9.61
C GLU A 60 -9.52 2.50 8.77
N ALA A 61 -8.95 2.59 7.56
CA ALA A 61 -8.69 1.43 6.70
C ALA A 61 -7.35 0.75 7.04
N ALA A 62 -6.52 1.38 7.86
CA ALA A 62 -5.24 0.80 8.27
C ALA A 62 -5.48 -0.47 9.09
N ARG A 63 -4.78 -1.55 8.73
CA ARG A 63 -4.79 -2.80 9.51
C ARG A 63 -3.43 -3.05 10.13
N MET A 64 -3.41 -3.70 11.29
CA MET A 64 -2.17 -4.16 11.91
C MET A 64 -1.50 -5.23 11.04
N THR A 65 -0.18 -5.16 10.92
CA THR A 65 0.60 -6.24 10.33
C THR A 65 0.97 -7.23 11.43
N HIS A 66 0.72 -8.52 11.22
CA HIS A 66 1.16 -9.57 12.16
C HIS A 66 2.69 -9.78 12.13
N LYS A 67 3.42 -8.98 11.36
CA LYS A 67 4.87 -9.05 11.27
C LYS A 67 5.41 -8.31 12.49
N LYS A 68 6.04 -9.04 13.41
CA LYS A 68 6.76 -8.47 14.55
C LYS A 68 7.65 -7.33 14.01
N PRO A 69 7.67 -6.13 14.63
CA PRO A 69 8.62 -5.09 14.23
C PRO A 69 10.01 -5.73 14.17
N PRO A 70 10.87 -5.33 13.20
CA PRO A 70 12.22 -5.86 13.15
C PRO A 70 12.81 -5.70 14.55
N ALA A 71 13.20 -6.83 15.16
CA ALA A 71 13.68 -6.82 16.53
C ALA A 71 14.82 -5.80 16.61
N GLU A 72 14.64 -4.73 17.39
CA GLU A 72 15.77 -3.90 17.77
C GLU A 72 16.80 -4.80 18.46
N GLY A 73 18.01 -4.84 17.92
CA GLY A 73 19.15 -5.56 18.50
C GLY A 73 19.34 -6.97 17.94
N SER A 74 20.13 -7.06 16.88
CA SER A 74 21.10 -8.14 16.74
C SER A 74 22.36 -7.49 16.16
N GLU A 75 23.40 -7.43 16.99
CA GLU A 75 24.77 -7.06 16.64
C GLU A 75 25.29 -7.75 15.38
#